data_AF-A0A139H9E7-F1
#
_entry.id   AF-A0A139H9E7-F1
#
_cell.length_a   1.000
_cell.length_b   1.000
_cell.length_c   1.000
_cell.angle_alpha   90.00
_cell.angle_beta   90.00
_cell.angle_gamma   90.00
#
_symmetry.space_group_name_H-M   'P 1'
#
loop_
_entity.id
_entity.type
_entity.pdbx_description
1 polymer ?
#
loop_
_entity_poly.entity_id
_entity_poly.type
_entity_poly.pdbx_seq_one_letter_code
_entity_poly.pdbx_strand_id
1 'polypeptide(L)'
;MPIQPDNPEPAHHDVDSMLSRKFGKEVANYFSGSPLNRLGFLRADHNFLSQAIKHASTSFLLCNELQPLVQPNAKPGKGKLQYVKYDDVKPIIGDDPFELSEEDLIQSYDSTKYIPQVIFLGIDEKAKGALSYQGKNLYTGAPYFAVDVTPREHVKAECEKLIQRLKSEHGYDFGKGRVMDIDPSDAAIYAEARQLLDWNARNPYCAACGHKTFSVNAGFKRTCPPTDKAAAAAAEGGSHDRPPCVTRTGISNLCFPRTDPTVIMAVVSSDGTKILLGRQKRWPPYWYSTLAGFAEPAESIEEAVRREVYEEAGILVGRVVIHSTQPWPYPANLMIGAIGQAIPTGETIDLGNDPELDDAKWFSFDEVREALRVGTSGLGEDAGPGYKEGGLRLPPSTAIANQLMMAVANGFASGESKM
;
A
#
# COMPACT_ATOMS: atom_id res chain seq x y z
N MET A 1 -6.54 25.11 3.12
CA MET A 1 -5.82 23.90 2.68
C MET A 1 -6.69 22.71 3.02
N PRO A 2 -6.79 21.67 2.19
CA PRO A 2 -7.03 20.36 2.77
C PRO A 2 -5.89 20.13 3.76
N ILE A 3 -6.21 20.21 5.05
CA ILE A 3 -5.28 19.83 6.12
C ILE A 3 -4.97 18.37 5.81
N GLN A 4 -3.75 18.08 5.38
CA GLN A 4 -3.34 16.69 5.18
C GLN A 4 -3.17 16.05 6.57
N PRO A 5 -3.42 14.75 6.72
CA PRO A 5 -3.13 14.07 7.97
C PRO A 5 -1.62 14.15 8.26
N ASP A 6 -1.27 14.13 9.54
CA ASP A 6 0.13 13.98 9.95
C ASP A 6 0.64 12.60 9.54
N ASN A 7 1.97 12.42 9.48
CA ASN A 7 2.53 11.08 9.34
C ASN A 7 2.34 10.28 10.65
N PRO A 8 2.32 8.93 10.59
CA PRO A 8 2.26 8.12 11.80
C PRO A 8 3.53 8.30 12.65
N GLU A 9 3.41 8.07 13.95
CA GLU A 9 4.59 7.94 14.82
C GLU A 9 5.28 6.60 14.57
N PRO A 10 6.63 6.54 14.60
CA PRO A 10 7.35 5.29 14.47
C PRO A 10 7.09 4.35 15.66
N ALA A 11 7.37 3.06 15.45
CA ALA A 11 7.26 2.08 16.52
C ALA A 11 8.19 2.47 17.68
N HIS A 12 7.65 2.48 18.90
CA HIS A 12 8.42 2.82 20.10
C HIS A 12 9.12 4.19 20.05
N HIS A 13 8.48 5.21 19.43
CA HIS A 13 9.04 6.56 19.27
C HIS A 13 9.55 7.24 20.57
N ASP A 14 9.02 6.83 21.74
CA ASP A 14 9.45 7.32 23.06
C ASP A 14 10.71 6.64 23.62
N VAL A 15 11.21 5.58 22.98
CA VAL A 15 12.36 4.81 23.44
C VAL A 15 13.65 5.44 22.94
N ASP A 16 14.49 5.92 23.87
CA ASP A 16 15.86 6.32 23.54
C ASP A 16 16.68 5.09 23.15
N SER A 17 17.28 5.14 21.97
CA SER A 17 18.09 4.04 21.44
C SER A 17 19.41 4.56 20.88
N MET A 18 20.44 3.71 20.90
CA MET A 18 21.73 4.03 20.27
C MET A 18 21.56 4.40 18.79
N LEU A 19 20.64 3.72 18.07
CA LEU A 19 20.36 3.99 16.66
C LEU A 19 19.70 5.36 16.48
N SER A 20 18.72 5.70 17.34
CA SER A 20 18.02 7.00 17.30
C SER A 20 18.99 8.17 17.53
N ARG A 21 19.97 8.01 18.42
CA ARG A 21 21.01 9.02 18.66
C ARG A 21 22.01 9.13 17.51
N LYS A 22 22.34 8.02 16.84
CA LYS A 22 23.34 8.00 15.76
C LYS A 22 22.77 8.44 14.41
N PHE A 23 21.55 8.05 14.10
CA PHE A 23 20.94 8.22 12.78
C PHE A 23 19.74 9.18 12.79
N GLY A 24 19.35 9.67 13.97
CA GLY A 24 18.11 10.42 14.18
C GLY A 24 16.93 9.50 14.43
N LYS A 25 15.78 10.11 14.76
CA LYS A 25 14.51 9.39 14.91
C LYS A 25 14.12 8.71 13.60
N GLU A 26 13.52 7.52 13.72
CA GLU A 26 12.93 6.81 12.59
C GLU A 26 11.84 7.68 11.93
N VAL A 27 11.77 7.63 10.60
CA VAL A 27 10.73 8.31 9.82
C VAL A 27 9.69 7.28 9.39
N ALA A 28 8.50 7.34 9.99
CA ALA A 28 7.36 6.55 9.55
C ALA A 28 6.53 7.37 8.54
N ASN A 29 6.37 6.84 7.32
CA ASN A 29 5.63 7.53 6.27
C ASN A 29 4.13 7.17 6.31
N TYR A 30 3.27 8.01 5.73
CA TYR A 30 1.85 7.71 5.54
C TYR A 30 1.64 6.34 4.86
N PHE A 31 0.54 5.64 5.16
CA PHE A 31 0.26 4.23 4.84
C PHE A 31 1.13 3.18 5.56
N SER A 32 2.12 3.58 6.37
CA SER A 32 2.83 2.68 7.29
C SER A 32 2.29 2.80 8.72
N GLY A 33 2.83 2.03 9.67
CA GLY A 33 2.45 2.15 11.08
C GLY A 33 1.07 1.55 11.42
N SER A 34 0.70 0.44 10.77
CA SER A 34 -0.57 -0.25 11.08
C SER A 34 -0.67 -0.55 12.58
N PRO A 35 -1.80 -0.23 13.24
CA PRO A 35 -2.00 -0.54 14.64
C PRO A 35 -2.28 -2.03 14.87
N LEU A 36 -2.45 -2.82 13.80
CA LEU A 36 -2.80 -4.24 13.88
C LEU A 36 -1.54 -5.11 13.94
N ASN A 37 -1.51 -6.05 14.88
CA ASN A 37 -0.60 -7.18 14.78
C ASN A 37 -1.13 -8.14 13.69
N ARG A 38 -0.37 -8.27 12.61
CA ARG A 38 -0.78 -9.02 11.41
C ARG A 38 -0.92 -10.53 11.63
N LEU A 39 -0.26 -11.10 12.65
CA LEU A 39 -0.28 -12.52 12.99
C LEU A 39 -0.16 -13.45 11.77
N GLY A 40 0.79 -13.18 10.88
CA GLY A 40 0.88 -13.86 9.58
C GLY A 40 0.99 -15.38 9.64
N PHE A 41 1.49 -15.93 10.74
CA PHE A 41 1.61 -17.37 11.00
C PHE A 41 0.27 -18.05 11.35
N LEU A 42 -0.79 -17.30 11.69
CA LEU A 42 -2.14 -17.86 11.93
C LEU A 42 -3.03 -17.82 10.70
N ARG A 43 -2.53 -17.33 9.56
CA ARG A 43 -3.34 -17.20 8.33
C ARG A 43 -3.78 -18.52 7.73
N ALA A 44 -3.09 -19.63 8.05
CA ALA A 44 -3.48 -20.98 7.67
C ALA A 44 -4.19 -21.74 8.81
N ASP A 45 -4.38 -21.09 9.98
CA ASP A 45 -5.07 -21.70 11.11
C ASP A 45 -6.58 -21.44 10.97
N HIS A 46 -7.28 -22.41 10.38
CA HIS A 46 -8.72 -22.33 10.12
C HIS A 46 -9.55 -22.24 11.41
N ASN A 47 -9.10 -22.87 12.50
CA ASN A 47 -9.79 -22.78 13.78
C ASN A 47 -9.70 -21.35 14.35
N PHE A 48 -8.51 -20.74 14.30
CA PHE A 48 -8.34 -19.33 14.65
C PHE A 48 -9.23 -18.43 13.79
N LEU A 49 -9.21 -18.59 12.47
CA LEU A 49 -9.95 -17.73 11.54
C LEU A 49 -11.46 -17.86 11.70
N SER A 50 -12.00 -19.06 11.86
CA SER A 50 -13.42 -19.30 12.10
C SER A 50 -13.90 -18.71 13.43
N GLN A 51 -13.07 -18.74 14.48
CA GLN A 51 -13.38 -18.04 15.73
C GLN A 51 -13.28 -16.53 15.57
N ALA A 52 -12.23 -16.05 14.91
CA ALA A 52 -11.97 -14.63 14.72
C ALA A 52 -13.06 -13.96 13.88
N ILE A 53 -13.51 -14.57 12.78
CA ILE A 53 -14.50 -13.94 11.90
C ILE A 53 -15.86 -13.77 12.57
N LYS A 54 -16.24 -14.69 13.47
CA LYS A 54 -17.53 -14.68 14.19
C LYS A 54 -17.49 -13.92 15.52
N HIS A 55 -16.30 -13.53 15.99
CA HIS A 55 -16.17 -12.91 17.30
C HIS A 55 -16.88 -11.54 17.35
N ALA A 56 -17.59 -11.25 18.45
CA ALA A 56 -18.37 -10.02 18.58
C ALA A 56 -17.54 -8.72 18.49
N SER A 57 -16.25 -8.79 18.84
CA SER A 57 -15.33 -7.65 18.73
C SER A 57 -14.84 -7.39 17.30
N THR A 58 -15.10 -8.29 16.36
CA THR A 58 -14.53 -8.23 15.02
C THR A 58 -15.08 -7.05 14.23
N SER A 59 -14.21 -6.43 13.44
CA SER A 59 -14.51 -5.27 12.60
C SER A 59 -14.21 -5.59 11.13
N PHE A 60 -15.15 -5.25 10.26
CA PHE A 60 -15.05 -5.50 8.83
C PHE A 60 -14.91 -4.17 8.08
N LEU A 61 -13.76 -3.96 7.44
CA LEU A 61 -13.56 -2.89 6.48
C LEU A 61 -14.16 -3.32 5.14
N LEU A 62 -15.18 -2.61 4.67
CA LEU A 62 -15.75 -2.87 3.36
C LEU A 62 -15.00 -2.08 2.28
N CYS A 63 -14.78 -2.71 1.13
CA CYS A 63 -14.27 -2.03 -0.05
C CYS A 63 -15.21 -2.26 -1.25
N ASN A 64 -15.52 -1.21 -1.99
CA ASN A 64 -16.28 -1.27 -3.25
C ASN A 64 -15.40 -0.68 -4.36
N GLU A 65 -15.09 -1.45 -5.39
CA GLU A 65 -14.11 -1.11 -6.44
C GLU A 65 -12.78 -0.64 -5.84
N LEU A 66 -12.32 -1.35 -4.80
CA LEU A 66 -11.12 -1.04 -4.01
C LEU A 66 -11.19 0.26 -3.20
N GLN A 67 -12.30 1.01 -3.24
CA GLN A 67 -12.50 2.19 -2.41
C GLN A 67 -12.99 1.78 -1.04
N PRO A 68 -12.47 2.36 0.06
CA PRO A 68 -12.85 1.96 1.40
C PRO A 68 -14.15 2.64 1.83
N LEU A 69 -14.90 1.98 2.73
CA LEU A 69 -16.04 2.59 3.40
C LEU A 69 -15.57 3.69 4.36
N VAL A 70 -16.13 4.88 4.20
CA VAL A 70 -15.76 6.09 4.94
C VAL A 70 -17.00 6.90 5.32
N GLN A 71 -16.83 7.86 6.23
CA GLN A 71 -17.80 8.93 6.41
C GLN A 71 -17.53 10.02 5.34
N PRO A 72 -18.45 10.27 4.40
CA PRO A 72 -18.28 11.33 3.41
C PRO A 72 -18.24 12.71 4.07
N ASN A 73 -17.60 13.67 3.39
CA ASN A 73 -17.49 15.07 3.83
C ASN A 73 -16.84 15.26 5.20
N ALA A 74 -15.95 14.34 5.61
CA ALA A 74 -15.10 14.56 6.76
C ALA A 74 -14.26 15.85 6.57
N LYS A 75 -13.90 16.50 7.67
CA LYS A 75 -12.94 17.60 7.59
C LYS A 75 -11.64 17.07 6.96
N PRO A 76 -10.98 17.84 6.07
CA PRO A 76 -9.73 17.40 5.46
C PRO A 76 -8.72 16.91 6.49
N GLY A 77 -8.10 15.75 6.24
CA GLY A 77 -7.11 15.11 7.12
C GLY A 77 -7.68 14.56 8.42
N LYS A 78 -9.00 14.53 8.55
CA LYS A 78 -9.74 13.92 9.67
C LYS A 78 -10.70 12.84 9.17
N GLY A 79 -10.52 12.37 7.94
CA GLY A 79 -11.24 11.21 7.43
C GLY A 79 -10.95 9.98 8.30
N LYS A 80 -11.95 9.10 8.42
CA LYS A 80 -11.82 7.83 9.13
C LYS A 80 -12.50 6.73 8.35
N LEU A 81 -11.93 5.54 8.41
CA LEU A 81 -12.58 4.33 7.95
C LEU A 81 -13.82 4.06 8.81
N GLN A 82 -14.82 3.47 8.16
CA GLN A 82 -15.99 2.93 8.85
C GLN A 82 -15.94 1.41 8.75
N TYR A 83 -16.39 0.77 9.82
CA TYR A 83 -16.36 -0.67 9.96
C TYR A 83 -17.76 -1.18 10.26
N VAL A 84 -18.08 -2.35 9.70
CA VAL A 84 -19.35 -3.04 9.95
C VAL A 84 -19.12 -4.30 10.79
N LYS A 85 -20.20 -4.97 11.19
CA LYS A 85 -20.14 -6.18 12.01
C LYS A 85 -20.44 -7.44 11.20
N TYR A 86 -20.24 -8.59 11.82
CA TYR A 86 -20.38 -9.89 11.18
C TYR A 86 -21.75 -10.07 10.51
N ASP A 87 -22.83 -9.67 11.19
CA ASP A 87 -24.19 -9.78 10.65
C ASP A 87 -24.41 -8.95 9.38
N ASP A 88 -23.64 -7.87 9.18
CA ASP A 88 -23.70 -7.07 7.95
C ASP A 88 -23.09 -7.79 6.75
N VAL A 89 -22.02 -8.54 6.96
CA VAL A 89 -21.27 -9.21 5.88
C VAL A 89 -21.68 -10.67 5.66
N LYS A 90 -22.30 -11.31 6.66
CA LYS A 90 -22.72 -12.71 6.62
C LYS A 90 -23.53 -13.08 5.35
N PRO A 91 -24.49 -12.27 4.86
CA PRO A 91 -25.22 -12.59 3.63
C PRO A 91 -24.34 -12.64 2.38
N ILE A 92 -23.17 -12.00 2.41
CA ILE A 92 -22.20 -11.94 1.31
C ILE A 92 -21.20 -13.07 1.43
N ILE A 93 -20.62 -13.27 2.63
CA ILE A 93 -19.48 -14.19 2.83
C ILE A 93 -19.88 -15.60 3.28
N GLY A 94 -21.15 -15.82 3.62
CA GLY A 94 -21.66 -17.08 4.18
C GLY A 94 -21.48 -17.18 5.70
N ASP A 95 -21.85 -18.33 6.26
CA ASP A 95 -21.79 -18.61 7.71
C ASP A 95 -20.35 -18.77 8.24
N ASP A 96 -19.44 -19.29 7.43
CA ASP A 96 -18.04 -19.46 7.80
C ASP A 96 -17.16 -19.70 6.55
N PRO A 97 -16.52 -18.65 6.01
CA PRO A 97 -15.65 -18.82 4.84
C PRO A 97 -14.35 -19.59 5.15
N PHE A 98 -14.08 -19.91 6.42
CA PHE A 98 -12.86 -20.58 6.86
C PHE A 98 -13.10 -21.98 7.44
N GLU A 99 -14.33 -22.50 7.38
CA GLU A 99 -14.70 -23.81 7.94
C GLU A 99 -13.87 -24.97 7.37
N LEU A 100 -13.66 -24.98 6.06
CA LEU A 100 -12.93 -26.04 5.36
C LEU A 100 -11.43 -25.78 5.38
N SER A 101 -10.64 -26.84 5.61
CA SER A 101 -9.18 -26.80 5.48
C SER A 101 -8.74 -26.46 4.05
N GLU A 102 -7.50 -26.02 3.86
CA GLU A 102 -6.94 -25.82 2.52
C GLU A 102 -7.02 -27.11 1.67
N GLU A 103 -6.73 -28.28 2.27
CA GLU A 103 -6.83 -29.57 1.60
C GLU A 103 -8.25 -29.86 1.12
N ASP A 104 -9.26 -29.63 1.96
CA ASP A 104 -10.67 -29.87 1.61
C ASP A 104 -11.17 -28.88 0.56
N LEU A 105 -10.74 -27.61 0.63
CA LEU A 105 -11.02 -26.60 -0.39
C LEU A 105 -10.44 -26.99 -1.75
N ILE A 106 -9.21 -27.54 -1.77
CA ILE A 106 -8.58 -28.02 -3.01
C ILE A 106 -9.37 -29.19 -3.60
N GLN A 107 -9.74 -30.18 -2.78
CA GLN A 107 -10.49 -31.36 -3.24
C GLN A 107 -11.90 -31.01 -3.73
N SER A 108 -12.53 -30.03 -3.09
CA SER A 108 -13.88 -29.60 -3.40
C SER A 108 -13.98 -28.51 -4.47
N TYR A 109 -12.84 -28.05 -5.00
CA TYR A 109 -12.74 -26.89 -5.88
C TYR A 109 -13.60 -27.01 -7.16
N ASP A 110 -14.32 -25.93 -7.45
CA ASP A 110 -15.18 -25.78 -8.61
C ASP A 110 -14.99 -24.37 -9.19
N SER A 111 -14.41 -24.27 -10.38
CA SER A 111 -14.04 -22.99 -10.97
C SER A 111 -15.20 -22.16 -11.51
N THR A 112 -16.43 -22.70 -11.49
CA THR A 112 -17.66 -21.95 -11.80
C THR A 112 -18.19 -21.18 -10.60
N LYS A 113 -17.77 -21.55 -9.39
CA LYS A 113 -18.22 -20.90 -8.16
C LYS A 113 -17.39 -19.66 -7.88
N TYR A 114 -18.07 -18.54 -7.72
CA TYR A 114 -17.46 -17.32 -7.20
C TYR A 114 -17.25 -17.46 -5.69
N ILE A 115 -16.11 -16.98 -5.20
CA ILE A 115 -15.78 -16.94 -3.77
C ILE A 115 -15.55 -15.46 -3.42
N PRO A 116 -16.39 -14.86 -2.56
CA PRO A 116 -16.20 -13.50 -2.07
C PRO A 116 -14.83 -13.32 -1.40
N GLN A 117 -14.21 -12.17 -1.62
CA GLN A 117 -12.89 -11.92 -1.05
C GLN A 117 -13.00 -11.50 0.41
N VAL A 118 -12.36 -12.27 1.29
CA VAL A 118 -12.24 -11.97 2.73
C VAL A 118 -10.76 -12.04 3.10
N ILE A 119 -10.23 -10.95 3.62
CA ILE A 119 -8.81 -10.80 3.95
C ILE A 119 -8.68 -10.59 5.46
N PHE A 120 -7.88 -11.40 6.15
CA PHE A 120 -7.56 -11.16 7.55
C PHE A 120 -6.42 -10.14 7.67
N LEU A 121 -6.69 -8.98 8.28
CA LEU A 121 -5.73 -7.88 8.37
C LEU A 121 -4.86 -7.97 9.63
N GLY A 122 -5.37 -8.62 10.69
CA GLY A 122 -4.68 -8.75 11.96
C GLY A 122 -5.62 -8.56 13.16
N ILE A 123 -5.02 -8.38 14.33
CA ILE A 123 -5.74 -8.03 15.56
C ILE A 123 -5.25 -6.70 16.14
N ASP A 124 -6.15 -5.93 16.73
CA ASP A 124 -5.80 -4.84 17.63
C ASP A 124 -5.61 -5.38 19.05
N GLU A 125 -4.36 -5.53 19.47
CA GLU A 125 -3.99 -6.07 20.79
C GLU A 125 -4.32 -5.12 21.95
N LYS A 126 -4.64 -3.85 21.68
CA LYS A 126 -5.04 -2.89 22.71
C LYS A 126 -6.50 -3.07 23.13
N ALA A 127 -7.30 -3.77 22.32
CA ALA A 127 -8.71 -4.01 22.59
C ALA A 127 -8.89 -5.01 23.76
N LYS A 128 -9.34 -4.48 24.91
CA LYS A 128 -9.58 -5.29 26.12
C LYS A 128 -10.87 -6.12 26.00
N GLY A 129 -10.84 -7.34 26.52
CA GLY A 129 -12.00 -8.24 26.50
C GLY A 129 -12.40 -8.73 25.11
N ALA A 130 -11.50 -8.64 24.13
CA ALA A 130 -11.70 -9.12 22.77
C ALA A 130 -11.37 -10.62 22.64
N LEU A 131 -11.20 -11.11 21.40
CA LEU A 131 -10.87 -12.51 21.12
C LEU A 131 -9.65 -12.93 21.94
N SER A 132 -9.71 -14.13 22.51
CA SER A 132 -8.59 -14.78 23.17
C SER A 132 -8.38 -16.15 22.53
N TYR A 133 -7.25 -16.30 21.83
CA TYR A 133 -6.93 -17.52 21.11
C TYR A 133 -5.66 -18.17 21.67
N GLN A 134 -5.78 -19.41 22.11
CA GLN A 134 -4.66 -20.20 22.59
C GLN A 134 -4.07 -21.02 21.43
N GLY A 135 -3.06 -20.46 20.77
CA GLY A 135 -2.20 -21.20 19.85
C GLY A 135 -0.95 -21.70 20.57
N LYS A 136 0.22 -21.55 19.94
CA LYS A 136 1.52 -21.75 20.62
C LYS A 136 1.69 -20.78 21.80
N ASN A 137 1.25 -19.55 21.62
CA ASN A 137 1.14 -18.53 22.66
C ASN A 137 -0.33 -18.10 22.79
N LEU A 138 -0.62 -17.34 23.84
CA LEU A 138 -1.90 -16.67 24.00
C LEU A 138 -1.92 -15.39 23.14
N TYR A 139 -2.88 -15.28 22.23
CA TYR A 139 -3.09 -14.09 21.40
C TYR A 139 -4.41 -13.44 21.76
N THR A 140 -4.39 -12.17 22.14
CA THR A 140 -5.59 -11.42 22.56
C THR A 140 -5.72 -10.12 21.80
N GLY A 141 -6.89 -9.85 21.22
CA GLY A 141 -7.15 -8.59 20.53
C GLY A 141 -8.41 -8.63 19.66
N ALA A 142 -8.84 -7.47 19.16
CA ALA A 142 -10.01 -7.38 18.29
C ALA A 142 -9.63 -7.72 16.84
N PRO A 143 -10.23 -8.73 16.19
CA PRO A 143 -9.89 -9.08 14.81
C PRO A 143 -10.40 -8.04 13.80
N TYR A 144 -9.64 -7.86 12.72
CA TYR A 144 -9.99 -7.02 11.59
C TYR A 144 -9.93 -7.83 10.28
N PHE A 145 -10.98 -7.69 9.47
CA PHE A 145 -11.05 -8.26 8.14
C PHE A 145 -11.37 -7.17 7.10
N ALA A 146 -10.91 -7.36 5.86
CA ALA A 146 -11.42 -6.61 4.70
C ALA A 146 -12.32 -7.51 3.86
N VAL A 147 -13.43 -6.95 3.37
CA VAL A 147 -14.38 -7.64 2.48
C VAL A 147 -14.63 -6.81 1.24
N ASP A 148 -14.49 -7.43 0.07
CA ASP A 148 -14.90 -6.83 -1.19
C ASP A 148 -16.41 -6.95 -1.37
N VAL A 149 -17.09 -5.81 -1.40
CA VAL A 149 -18.54 -5.69 -1.59
C VAL A 149 -18.89 -5.09 -2.95
N THR A 150 -17.97 -5.11 -3.91
CA THR A 150 -18.27 -4.71 -5.30
C THR A 150 -19.35 -5.64 -5.87
N PRO A 151 -20.54 -5.13 -6.25
CA PRO A 151 -21.65 -5.97 -6.68
C PRO A 151 -21.34 -6.78 -7.95
N ARG A 152 -21.25 -8.11 -7.79
CA ARG A 152 -20.95 -9.04 -8.89
C ARG A 152 -21.43 -10.45 -8.59
N GLU A 153 -21.49 -11.28 -9.63
CA GLU A 153 -21.80 -12.71 -9.53
C GLU A 153 -23.08 -12.97 -8.70
N HIS A 154 -23.09 -14.04 -7.90
CA HIS A 154 -24.25 -14.40 -7.06
C HIS A 154 -24.44 -13.49 -5.84
N VAL A 155 -23.44 -12.69 -5.43
CA VAL A 155 -23.53 -11.79 -4.26
C VAL A 155 -24.01 -10.38 -4.60
N LYS A 156 -24.22 -10.07 -5.88
CA LYS A 156 -24.58 -8.73 -6.37
C LYS A 156 -25.71 -8.08 -5.57
N ALA A 157 -26.83 -8.81 -5.41
CA ALA A 157 -28.02 -8.26 -4.77
C ALA A 157 -27.79 -7.96 -3.28
N GLU A 158 -27.05 -8.80 -2.56
CA GLU A 158 -26.76 -8.59 -1.14
C GLU A 158 -25.76 -7.45 -0.93
N CYS A 159 -24.78 -7.31 -1.82
CA CYS A 159 -23.88 -6.15 -1.84
C CYS A 159 -24.65 -4.84 -2.08
N GLU A 160 -25.52 -4.77 -3.09
CA GLU A 160 -26.32 -3.59 -3.39
C GLU A 160 -27.21 -3.18 -2.20
N LYS A 161 -27.87 -4.16 -1.58
CA LYS A 161 -28.69 -3.94 -0.37
C LYS A 161 -27.85 -3.39 0.78
N LEU A 162 -26.69 -3.98 1.07
CA LEU A 162 -25.81 -3.54 2.15
C LEU A 162 -25.32 -2.11 1.90
N ILE A 163 -24.84 -1.82 0.70
CA ILE A 163 -24.35 -0.48 0.32
C ILE A 163 -25.47 0.56 0.48
N GLN A 164 -26.67 0.26 -0.02
CA GLN A 164 -27.82 1.14 0.11
C GLN A 164 -28.19 1.39 1.57
N ARG A 165 -28.22 0.33 2.39
CA ARG A 165 -28.53 0.41 3.83
C ARG A 165 -27.53 1.29 4.58
N LEU A 166 -26.23 1.05 4.39
CA LEU A 166 -25.17 1.83 5.04
C LEU A 166 -25.26 3.32 4.70
N LYS A 167 -25.62 3.63 3.45
CA LYS A 167 -25.85 5.01 3.02
C LYS A 167 -27.10 5.63 3.64
N SER A 168 -28.22 4.91 3.70
CA SER A 168 -29.48 5.45 4.22
C SER A 168 -29.51 5.57 5.75
N GLU A 169 -28.94 4.61 6.46
CA GLU A 169 -29.03 4.52 7.92
C GLU A 169 -27.89 5.26 8.62
N HIS A 170 -26.68 5.21 8.06
CA HIS A 170 -25.48 5.79 8.68
C HIS A 170 -24.90 6.97 7.90
N GLY A 171 -25.34 7.20 6.66
CA GLY A 171 -24.74 8.22 5.79
C GLY A 171 -23.32 7.87 5.35
N TYR A 172 -22.91 6.61 5.45
CA TYR A 172 -21.61 6.14 4.97
C TYR A 172 -21.59 6.07 3.44
N ASP A 173 -20.42 6.26 2.84
CA ASP A 173 -20.20 6.11 1.40
C ASP A 173 -18.78 5.56 1.17
N PHE A 174 -18.42 5.27 -0.06
CA PHE A 174 -17.08 4.81 -0.41
C PHE A 174 -16.19 5.97 -0.86
N GLY A 175 -14.89 5.86 -0.57
CA GLY A 175 -13.88 6.80 -1.04
C GLY A 175 -13.88 6.95 -2.56
N LYS A 176 -13.17 7.97 -3.06
CA LYS A 176 -13.02 8.21 -4.51
C LYS A 176 -11.58 8.47 -4.86
N GLY A 177 -11.12 7.86 -5.95
CA GLY A 177 -9.76 8.06 -6.46
C GLY A 177 -8.70 7.56 -5.48
N ARG A 178 -7.72 8.42 -5.19
CA ARG A 178 -6.69 8.15 -4.17
C ARG A 178 -7.16 8.73 -2.84
N VAL A 179 -7.45 7.85 -1.89
CA VAL A 179 -7.78 8.24 -0.51
C VAL A 179 -6.48 8.57 0.21
N MET A 180 -6.29 9.85 0.53
CA MET A 180 -5.07 10.42 1.13
C MET A 180 -5.36 11.29 2.37
N ASP A 181 -6.62 11.37 2.79
CA ASP A 181 -7.14 12.32 3.78
C ASP A 181 -7.70 11.65 5.05
N ILE A 182 -7.42 10.35 5.21
CA ILE A 182 -7.81 9.57 6.40
C ILE A 182 -6.69 9.52 7.44
N ASP A 183 -7.05 9.24 8.70
CA ASP A 183 -6.09 9.06 9.80
C ASP A 183 -4.98 8.07 9.42
N PRO A 184 -3.72 8.28 9.86
CA PRO A 184 -2.60 7.41 9.48
C PRO A 184 -2.77 5.94 9.84
N SER A 185 -3.39 5.66 10.98
CA SER A 185 -3.63 4.28 11.45
C SER A 185 -4.61 3.58 10.51
N ASP A 186 -5.67 4.28 10.14
CA ASP A 186 -6.67 3.86 9.16
C ASP A 186 -6.07 3.72 7.76
N ALA A 187 -5.21 4.66 7.35
CA ALA A 187 -4.50 4.62 6.08
C ALA A 187 -3.66 3.34 5.96
N ALA A 188 -2.95 2.96 7.01
CA ALA A 188 -2.14 1.75 7.02
C ALA A 188 -2.98 0.46 6.91
N ILE A 189 -4.12 0.40 7.61
CA ILE A 189 -5.08 -0.71 7.50
C ILE A 189 -5.63 -0.80 6.07
N TYR A 190 -6.06 0.33 5.52
CA TYR A 190 -6.57 0.40 4.15
C TYR A 190 -5.51 0.04 3.12
N ALA A 191 -4.25 0.46 3.30
CA ALA A 191 -3.18 0.14 2.37
C ALA A 191 -2.93 -1.37 2.25
N GLU A 192 -3.00 -2.10 3.36
CA GLU A 192 -2.94 -3.57 3.36
C GLU A 192 -4.17 -4.19 2.70
N ALA A 193 -5.37 -3.78 3.13
CA ALA A 193 -6.63 -4.28 2.58
C ALA A 193 -6.72 -4.09 1.07
N ARG A 194 -6.44 -2.88 0.59
CA ARG A 194 -6.54 -2.50 -0.82
C ARG A 194 -5.58 -3.31 -1.68
N GLN A 195 -4.33 -3.45 -1.28
CA GLN A 195 -3.33 -4.22 -2.04
C GLN A 195 -3.71 -5.69 -2.17
N LEU A 196 -4.22 -6.29 -1.09
CA LEU A 196 -4.59 -7.71 -1.09
C LEU A 196 -5.87 -7.99 -1.86
N LEU A 197 -6.87 -7.10 -1.75
CA LEU A 197 -8.09 -7.17 -2.56
C LEU A 197 -7.80 -6.96 -4.04
N ASP A 198 -6.94 -5.99 -4.37
CA ASP A 198 -6.52 -5.71 -5.75
C ASP A 198 -5.73 -6.88 -6.35
N TRP A 199 -4.76 -7.43 -5.60
CA TRP A 199 -4.00 -8.59 -6.04
C TRP A 199 -4.88 -9.82 -6.26
N ASN A 200 -5.78 -10.13 -5.33
CA ASN A 200 -6.69 -11.27 -5.48
C ASN A 200 -7.66 -11.09 -6.67
N ALA A 201 -8.15 -9.88 -6.89
CA ALA A 201 -9.03 -9.56 -8.02
C ALA A 201 -8.33 -9.68 -9.38
N ARG A 202 -7.08 -9.21 -9.49
CA ARG A 202 -6.33 -9.17 -10.76
C ARG A 202 -5.56 -10.45 -11.11
N ASN A 203 -5.40 -11.37 -10.16
CA ASN A 203 -4.66 -12.63 -10.40
C ASN A 203 -5.56 -13.88 -10.34
N PRO A 204 -6.74 -13.93 -10.99
CA PRO A 204 -7.66 -15.07 -10.86
C PRO A 204 -7.13 -16.38 -11.46
N TYR A 205 -6.07 -16.32 -12.28
CA TYR A 205 -5.48 -17.45 -12.99
C TYR A 205 -4.02 -17.67 -12.59
N CYS A 206 -3.57 -18.91 -12.65
CA CYS A 206 -2.20 -19.31 -12.37
C CYS A 206 -1.30 -18.86 -13.52
N ALA A 207 -0.34 -17.98 -13.24
CA ALA A 207 0.60 -17.48 -14.24
C ALA A 207 1.49 -18.58 -14.87
N ALA A 208 1.63 -19.75 -14.24
CA ALA A 208 2.41 -20.86 -14.79
C ALA A 208 1.64 -21.75 -15.78
N CYS A 209 0.34 -21.97 -15.56
CA CYS A 209 -0.45 -22.94 -16.34
C CYS A 209 -1.77 -22.40 -16.90
N GLY A 210 -2.11 -21.14 -16.66
CA GLY A 210 -3.32 -20.48 -17.18
C GLY A 210 -4.65 -20.88 -16.51
N HIS A 211 -4.68 -21.84 -15.58
CA HIS A 211 -5.92 -22.30 -14.95
C HIS A 211 -6.35 -21.42 -13.78
N LYS A 212 -7.67 -21.33 -13.52
CA LYS A 212 -8.22 -20.58 -12.37
C LYS A 212 -7.64 -21.08 -11.04
N THR A 213 -7.31 -20.13 -10.17
CA THR A 213 -6.86 -20.32 -8.80
C THR A 213 -7.90 -19.76 -7.83
N PHE A 214 -7.76 -20.04 -6.55
CA PHE A 214 -8.57 -19.41 -5.50
C PHE A 214 -7.70 -18.92 -4.34
N SER A 215 -8.25 -17.98 -3.58
CA SER A 215 -7.60 -17.39 -2.42
C SER A 215 -7.65 -18.35 -1.23
N VAL A 216 -6.51 -18.50 -0.55
CA VAL A 216 -6.34 -19.24 0.70
C VAL A 216 -5.46 -18.41 1.64
N ASN A 217 -5.16 -18.94 2.82
CA ASN A 217 -4.38 -18.25 3.86
C ASN A 217 -4.93 -16.84 4.16
N ALA A 218 -6.26 -16.76 4.33
CA ALA A 218 -7.00 -15.54 4.59
C ALA A 218 -6.64 -14.36 3.66
N GLY A 219 -6.43 -14.64 2.36
CA GLY A 219 -6.14 -13.61 1.37
C GLY A 219 -4.70 -13.50 0.92
N PHE A 220 -3.76 -14.18 1.58
CA PHE A 220 -2.31 -14.01 1.38
C PHE A 220 -1.67 -15.07 0.50
N LYS A 221 -2.45 -15.98 -0.07
CA LYS A 221 -1.96 -16.99 -1.00
C LYS A 221 -3.03 -17.32 -2.01
N ARG A 222 -2.63 -17.63 -3.24
CA ARG A 222 -3.48 -18.20 -4.27
C ARG A 222 -3.00 -19.59 -4.63
N THR A 223 -3.92 -20.54 -4.55
CA THR A 223 -3.63 -21.95 -4.80
C THR A 223 -4.18 -22.37 -6.17
N CYS A 224 -3.34 -23.07 -6.94
CA CYS A 224 -3.73 -23.71 -8.20
C CYS A 224 -4.10 -25.17 -7.93
N PRO A 225 -5.40 -25.51 -7.85
CA PRO A 225 -5.82 -26.86 -7.51
C PRO A 225 -5.43 -27.85 -8.63
N PRO A 226 -5.09 -29.11 -8.28
CA PRO A 226 -4.77 -30.17 -9.23
C PRO A 226 -6.01 -30.70 -9.95
N THR A 227 -7.19 -30.51 -9.37
CA THR A 227 -8.47 -30.94 -9.92
C THR A 227 -9.45 -29.78 -10.01
N ASP A 228 -10.45 -29.90 -10.88
CA ASP A 228 -11.56 -28.95 -10.99
C ASP A 228 -12.86 -29.69 -11.28
N LYS A 229 -13.84 -29.54 -10.38
CA LYS A 229 -15.15 -30.18 -10.54
C LYS A 229 -15.88 -29.72 -11.80
N ALA A 230 -15.65 -28.47 -12.23
CA ALA A 230 -16.23 -27.96 -13.47
C ALA A 230 -15.63 -28.58 -14.73
N ALA A 231 -14.38 -29.06 -14.68
CA ALA A 231 -13.67 -29.55 -15.87
C ALA A 231 -14.28 -30.85 -16.42
N ALA A 232 -14.68 -31.78 -15.55
CA ALA A 232 -15.30 -33.03 -16.01
C ALA A 232 -16.70 -32.83 -16.61
N ALA A 233 -17.42 -31.78 -16.20
CA ALA A 233 -18.73 -31.45 -16.77
C ALA A 233 -18.63 -30.90 -18.21
N ALA A 234 -17.45 -30.40 -18.61
CA ALA A 234 -17.24 -29.73 -19.89
C ALA A 234 -16.70 -30.64 -21.00
N ALA A 235 -16.26 -31.87 -20.70
CA ALA A 235 -15.70 -32.80 -21.68
C ALA A 235 -16.37 -34.18 -21.60
N GLU A 236 -16.84 -34.73 -22.72
CA GLU A 236 -17.36 -36.10 -22.79
C GLU A 236 -16.23 -37.09 -22.44
N GLY A 237 -16.36 -37.75 -21.28
CA GLY A 237 -15.31 -38.61 -20.71
C GLY A 237 -14.17 -37.87 -19.98
N GLY A 238 -14.37 -36.59 -19.65
CA GLY A 238 -13.36 -35.72 -19.06
C GLY A 238 -12.93 -36.08 -17.65
N SER A 239 -11.61 -36.09 -17.39
CA SER A 239 -11.06 -36.13 -16.04
C SER A 239 -11.25 -34.76 -15.35
N HIS A 240 -11.41 -34.78 -14.02
CA HIS A 240 -11.29 -33.59 -13.19
C HIS A 240 -9.84 -33.08 -13.11
N ASP A 241 -8.87 -33.92 -13.46
CA ASP A 241 -7.45 -33.63 -13.32
C ASP A 241 -6.99 -32.54 -14.29
N ARG A 242 -6.20 -31.62 -13.76
CA ARG A 242 -5.49 -30.60 -14.55
C ARG A 242 -4.07 -31.08 -14.83
N PRO A 243 -3.45 -30.66 -15.94
CA PRO A 243 -2.05 -30.94 -16.23
C PRO A 243 -1.11 -30.54 -15.07
N PRO A 244 0.09 -31.16 -14.97
CA PRO A 244 1.09 -30.78 -13.98
C PRO A 244 1.36 -29.27 -13.99
N CYS A 245 1.59 -28.70 -12.80
CA CYS A 245 1.89 -27.29 -12.65
C CYS A 245 3.01 -27.10 -11.62
N VAL A 246 4.02 -26.32 -11.99
CA VAL A 246 5.19 -26.04 -11.14
C VAL A 246 4.82 -25.36 -9.82
N THR A 247 3.70 -24.64 -9.75
CA THR A 247 3.23 -24.00 -8.51
C THR A 247 2.68 -24.99 -7.49
N ARG A 248 2.43 -26.24 -7.87
CA ARG A 248 1.99 -27.32 -6.97
C ARG A 248 3.16 -28.09 -6.36
N THR A 249 4.37 -27.88 -6.89
CA THR A 249 5.59 -28.56 -6.46
C THR A 249 6.55 -27.55 -5.85
N GLY A 250 6.42 -27.32 -4.54
CA GLY A 250 7.27 -26.38 -3.79
C GLY A 250 6.69 -24.98 -3.63
N ILE A 251 7.54 -24.04 -3.22
CA ILE A 251 7.16 -22.64 -2.97
C ILE A 251 7.41 -21.84 -4.25
N SER A 252 6.37 -21.19 -4.77
CA SER A 252 6.44 -20.32 -5.94
C SER A 252 5.93 -18.92 -5.59
N ASN A 253 6.68 -17.88 -5.97
CA ASN A 253 6.28 -16.48 -5.80
C ASN A 253 4.96 -16.15 -6.53
N LEU A 254 4.59 -16.92 -7.56
CA LEU A 254 3.31 -16.78 -8.28
C LEU A 254 2.09 -16.99 -7.40
N CYS A 255 2.26 -17.66 -6.26
CA CYS A 255 1.20 -17.92 -5.29
C CYS A 255 1.02 -16.80 -4.27
N PHE A 256 1.90 -15.79 -4.20
CA PHE A 256 1.91 -14.80 -3.11
C PHE A 256 1.69 -13.37 -3.62
N PRO A 257 1.18 -12.46 -2.75
CA PRO A 257 1.02 -11.05 -3.08
C PRO A 257 2.33 -10.42 -3.56
N ARG A 258 2.21 -9.57 -4.58
CA ARG A 258 3.32 -8.82 -5.17
C ARG A 258 3.43 -7.45 -4.51
N THR A 259 4.66 -7.01 -4.27
CA THR A 259 4.99 -5.63 -3.92
C THR A 259 6.12 -5.19 -4.83
N ASP A 260 5.88 -4.13 -5.60
CA ASP A 260 6.84 -3.62 -6.58
C ASP A 260 7.78 -2.60 -5.92
N PRO A 261 9.09 -2.84 -5.85
CA PRO A 261 10.04 -1.87 -5.32
C PRO A 261 10.17 -0.67 -6.27
N THR A 262 9.93 0.52 -5.76
CA THR A 262 10.03 1.78 -6.52
C THR A 262 10.99 2.70 -5.79
N VAL A 263 12.10 3.07 -6.40
CA VAL A 263 13.02 4.05 -5.83
C VAL A 263 12.44 5.45 -6.00
N ILE A 264 12.64 6.30 -4.99
CA ILE A 264 12.30 7.72 -5.06
C ILE A 264 13.39 8.51 -4.35
N MET A 265 13.99 9.49 -5.03
CA MET A 265 15.29 9.99 -4.63
C MET A 265 15.40 11.51 -4.62
N ALA A 266 15.87 12.03 -3.49
CA ALA A 266 16.38 13.40 -3.40
C ALA A 266 17.85 13.42 -3.80
N VAL A 267 18.15 13.98 -4.98
CA VAL A 267 19.54 14.10 -5.47
C VAL A 267 20.07 15.48 -5.11
N VAL A 268 21.10 15.50 -4.27
CA VAL A 268 21.79 16.71 -3.82
C VAL A 268 22.94 17.04 -4.77
N SER A 269 23.16 18.33 -5.04
CA SER A 269 24.28 18.80 -5.85
C SER A 269 25.63 18.42 -5.25
N SER A 270 26.67 18.40 -6.07
CA SER A 270 28.03 18.03 -5.66
C SER A 270 28.55 18.92 -4.53
N ASP A 271 28.19 20.20 -4.54
CA ASP A 271 28.52 21.20 -3.51
C ASP A 271 27.61 21.17 -2.26
N GLY A 272 26.54 20.37 -2.26
CA GLY A 272 25.64 20.23 -1.13
C GLY A 272 24.66 21.40 -0.92
N THR A 273 24.40 22.24 -1.94
CA THR A 273 23.57 23.46 -1.79
C THR A 273 22.20 23.41 -2.46
N LYS A 274 21.99 22.46 -3.38
CA LYS A 274 20.77 22.34 -4.20
C LYS A 274 20.26 20.91 -4.23
N ILE A 275 19.00 20.77 -4.62
CA ILE A 275 18.34 19.50 -4.92
C ILE A 275 17.81 19.51 -6.34
N LEU A 276 17.97 18.39 -7.06
CA LEU A 276 17.35 18.16 -8.36
C LEU A 276 15.89 17.77 -8.17
N LEU A 277 14.98 18.47 -8.84
CA LEU A 277 13.57 18.09 -8.92
C LEU A 277 13.11 18.06 -10.38
N GLY A 278 12.22 17.12 -10.70
CA GLY A 278 11.63 16.94 -12.03
C GLY A 278 10.12 17.15 -12.05
N ARG A 279 9.57 17.35 -13.25
CA ARG A 279 8.12 17.40 -13.49
C ARG A 279 7.74 16.70 -14.79
N GLN A 280 6.52 16.15 -14.81
CA GLN A 280 5.89 15.65 -16.03
C GLN A 280 4.99 16.71 -16.67
N LYS A 281 4.79 16.62 -17.99
CA LYS A 281 3.99 17.58 -18.77
C LYS A 281 2.55 17.74 -18.27
N ARG A 282 1.96 16.64 -17.80
CA ARG A 282 0.58 16.59 -17.30
C ARG A 282 0.39 17.23 -15.92
N TRP A 283 1.47 17.54 -15.19
CA TRP A 283 1.36 18.10 -13.85
C TRP A 283 1.03 19.60 -13.90
N PRO A 284 0.35 20.15 -12.86
CA PRO A 284 0.10 21.58 -12.76
C PRO A 284 1.40 22.39 -12.93
N PRO A 285 1.37 23.60 -13.51
CA PRO A 285 2.54 24.46 -13.63
C PRO A 285 3.28 24.62 -12.29
N TYR A 286 4.60 24.67 -12.36
CA TYR A 286 5.51 24.85 -11.21
C TYR A 286 5.47 23.74 -10.14
N TRP A 287 4.72 22.66 -10.34
CA TRP A 287 4.70 21.50 -9.46
C TRP A 287 5.82 20.53 -9.84
N TYR A 288 6.79 20.35 -8.94
CA TYR A 288 7.95 19.47 -9.10
C TYR A 288 8.00 18.46 -7.96
N SER A 289 8.66 17.33 -8.20
CA SER A 289 8.91 16.29 -7.22
C SER A 289 10.33 15.73 -7.34
N THR A 290 10.71 14.90 -6.37
CA THR A 290 11.86 14.00 -6.52
C THR A 290 11.62 13.03 -7.68
N LEU A 291 12.70 12.60 -8.34
CA LEU A 291 12.63 11.58 -9.38
C LEU A 291 12.30 10.22 -8.76
N ALA A 292 11.66 9.33 -9.52
CA ALA A 292 11.24 8.02 -9.04
C ALA A 292 11.00 7.04 -10.18
N GLY A 293 11.43 5.79 -10.00
CA GLY A 293 11.23 4.73 -10.98
C GLY A 293 11.28 3.33 -10.36
N PHE A 294 10.95 2.32 -11.16
CA PHE A 294 10.93 0.94 -10.68
C PHE A 294 12.35 0.40 -10.56
N ALA A 295 12.64 -0.34 -9.48
CA ALA A 295 13.87 -1.12 -9.44
C ALA A 295 13.76 -2.32 -10.39
N GLU A 296 14.78 -2.56 -11.20
CA GLU A 296 14.79 -3.68 -12.13
C GLU A 296 15.23 -4.99 -11.44
N PRO A 297 14.89 -6.16 -12.03
CA PRO A 297 15.40 -7.43 -11.55
C PRO A 297 16.92 -7.44 -11.46
N ALA A 298 17.44 -7.90 -10.31
CA ALA A 298 18.86 -7.99 -10.01
C ALA A 298 19.60 -6.64 -9.82
N GLU A 299 18.88 -5.53 -9.64
CA GLU A 299 19.47 -4.28 -9.16
C GLU A 299 19.41 -4.17 -7.63
N SER A 300 20.47 -3.60 -7.04
CA SER A 300 20.36 -2.97 -5.73
C SER A 300 19.58 -1.66 -5.80
N ILE A 301 19.06 -1.20 -4.67
CA ILE A 301 18.34 0.09 -4.61
C ILE A 301 19.26 1.24 -5.00
N GLU A 302 20.53 1.16 -4.62
CA GLU A 302 21.54 2.15 -4.97
C GLU A 302 21.85 2.16 -6.47
N GLU A 303 21.83 1.02 -7.15
CA GLU A 303 21.97 0.94 -8.62
C GLU A 303 20.74 1.52 -9.32
N ALA A 304 19.54 1.12 -8.91
CA ALA A 304 18.29 1.66 -9.45
C ALA A 304 18.21 3.19 -9.32
N VAL A 305 18.60 3.75 -8.17
CA VAL A 305 18.68 5.23 -7.99
C VAL A 305 19.63 5.88 -8.99
N ARG A 306 20.80 5.28 -9.26
CA ARG A 306 21.76 5.85 -10.21
C ARG A 306 21.27 5.74 -11.65
N ARG A 307 20.70 4.59 -12.01
CA ARG A 307 20.14 4.34 -13.34
C ARG A 307 19.01 5.32 -13.64
N GLU A 308 17.98 5.35 -12.80
CA GLU A 308 16.80 6.20 -12.98
C GLU A 308 17.16 7.69 -13.08
N VAL A 309 18.06 8.18 -12.22
CA VAL A 309 18.50 9.60 -12.29
C VAL A 309 19.27 9.91 -13.57
N TYR A 310 20.05 8.96 -14.08
CA TYR A 310 20.78 9.12 -15.34
C TYR A 310 19.84 9.05 -16.56
N GLU A 311 18.87 8.14 -16.55
CA GLU A 311 17.88 7.97 -17.62
C GLU A 311 16.96 9.18 -17.72
N GLU A 312 16.41 9.67 -16.61
CA GLU A 312 15.45 10.77 -16.65
C GLU A 312 16.11 12.16 -16.76
N ALA A 313 17.30 12.35 -16.20
CA ALA A 313 17.90 13.68 -16.04
C ALA A 313 19.39 13.80 -16.41
N GLY A 314 20.04 12.72 -16.84
CA GLY A 314 21.44 12.73 -17.25
C GLY A 314 22.45 12.94 -16.10
N ILE A 315 21.99 12.99 -14.85
CA ILE A 315 22.83 13.31 -13.69
C ILE A 315 23.58 12.07 -13.23
N LEU A 316 24.90 12.19 -13.04
CA LEU A 316 25.73 11.09 -12.52
C LEU A 316 25.76 11.14 -10.99
N VAL A 317 25.19 10.11 -10.35
CA VAL A 317 25.08 10.00 -8.90
C VAL A 317 26.15 9.08 -8.31
N GLY A 318 26.85 9.57 -7.29
CA GLY A 318 27.87 8.85 -6.55
C GLY A 318 27.29 8.06 -5.38
N ARG A 319 27.44 8.58 -4.16
CA ARG A 319 26.95 7.90 -2.94
C ARG A 319 25.43 7.98 -2.86
N VAL A 320 24.79 6.88 -2.45
CA VAL A 320 23.36 6.76 -2.21
C VAL A 320 23.15 6.27 -0.77
N VAL A 321 22.16 6.82 -0.06
CA VAL A 321 21.77 6.42 1.29
C VAL A 321 20.26 6.22 1.32
N ILE A 322 19.82 5.05 1.77
CA ILE A 322 18.40 4.77 1.99
C ILE A 322 17.93 5.55 3.22
N HIS A 323 16.83 6.29 3.09
CA HIS A 323 16.28 7.16 4.12
C HIS A 323 15.11 6.51 4.86
N SER A 324 14.03 6.18 4.15
CA SER A 324 12.82 5.58 4.70
C SER A 324 11.98 4.93 3.60
N THR A 325 10.92 4.20 3.97
CA THR A 325 10.04 3.54 3.00
C THR A 325 8.58 3.92 3.21
N GLN A 326 7.80 3.96 2.13
CA GLN A 326 6.37 4.24 2.15
C GLN A 326 5.62 3.19 1.34
N PRO A 327 4.71 2.41 1.95
CA PRO A 327 3.73 1.64 1.18
C PRO A 327 2.90 2.57 0.31
N TRP A 328 2.71 2.21 -0.96
CA TRP A 328 1.89 2.99 -1.89
C TRP A 328 0.89 2.08 -2.59
N PRO A 329 -0.36 2.01 -2.08
CA PRO A 329 -1.33 0.98 -2.45
C PRO A 329 -2.03 1.28 -3.80
N TYR A 330 -1.33 1.89 -4.75
CA TYR A 330 -1.86 2.30 -6.05
C TYR A 330 -0.91 1.90 -7.21
N PRO A 331 -0.88 0.61 -7.62
CA PRO A 331 -1.66 -0.51 -7.07
C PRO A 331 -1.00 -1.23 -5.88
N ALA A 332 0.32 -1.47 -5.92
CA ALA A 332 1.03 -2.24 -4.90
C ALA A 332 2.55 -1.96 -4.88
N ASN A 333 2.94 -0.69 -4.74
CA ASN A 333 4.35 -0.31 -4.71
C ASN A 333 4.86 -0.18 -3.27
N LEU A 334 6.14 -0.46 -3.06
CA LEU A 334 6.89 -0.01 -1.91
C LEU A 334 7.83 1.10 -2.38
N MET A 335 7.50 2.34 -2.03
CA MET A 335 8.37 3.47 -2.30
C MET A 335 9.56 3.41 -1.36
N ILE A 336 10.77 3.37 -1.91
CA ILE A 336 12.03 3.30 -1.18
C ILE A 336 12.72 4.64 -1.37
N GLY A 337 12.61 5.47 -0.34
CA GLY A 337 13.17 6.81 -0.32
C GLY A 337 14.68 6.76 -0.15
N ALA A 338 15.41 7.41 -1.05
CA ALA A 338 16.86 7.50 -1.01
C ALA A 338 17.35 8.94 -1.16
N ILE A 339 18.56 9.20 -0.69
CA ILE A 339 19.28 10.45 -0.88
C ILE A 339 20.56 10.13 -1.64
N GLY A 340 20.68 10.72 -2.84
CA GLY A 340 21.86 10.59 -3.69
C GLY A 340 22.66 11.89 -3.71
N GLN A 341 23.96 11.81 -3.95
CA GLN A 341 24.80 12.98 -4.21
C GLN A 341 25.38 12.92 -5.62
N ALA A 342 25.17 13.98 -6.40
CA ALA A 342 25.78 14.11 -7.72
C ALA A 342 27.32 14.20 -7.62
N ILE A 343 28.03 13.63 -8.58
CA ILE A 343 29.48 13.81 -8.67
C ILE A 343 29.81 15.16 -9.33
N PRO A 344 30.97 15.79 -9.02
CA PRO A 344 31.30 17.13 -9.53
C PRO A 344 31.27 17.30 -11.06
N THR A 345 31.50 16.23 -11.81
CA THR A 345 31.52 16.24 -13.29
C THR A 345 30.19 15.83 -13.93
N GLY A 346 29.13 15.64 -13.13
CA GLY A 346 27.90 14.95 -13.53
C GLY A 346 26.62 15.72 -13.29
N GLU A 347 26.68 17.06 -13.19
CA GLU A 347 25.54 17.90 -12.80
C GLU A 347 24.76 18.53 -13.97
N THR A 348 25.21 18.28 -15.20
CA THR A 348 24.55 18.79 -16.42
C THR A 348 23.28 17.99 -16.68
N ILE A 349 22.13 18.68 -16.61
CA ILE A 349 20.83 18.08 -16.88
C ILE A 349 20.71 17.76 -18.37
N ASP A 350 20.34 16.54 -18.68
CA ASP A 350 20.00 16.05 -20.01
C ASP A 350 18.73 15.19 -19.95
N LEU A 351 17.68 15.63 -20.65
CA LEU A 351 16.39 14.94 -20.71
C LEU A 351 16.25 14.09 -21.99
N GLY A 352 17.36 13.86 -22.70
CA GLY A 352 17.38 13.20 -24.02
C GLY A 352 17.38 11.67 -23.97
N ASN A 353 17.73 11.07 -22.83
CA ASN A 353 17.80 9.61 -22.68
C ASN A 353 16.40 8.99 -22.57
N ASP A 354 15.52 9.61 -21.77
CA ASP A 354 14.13 9.19 -21.60
C ASP A 354 13.16 10.41 -21.61
N PRO A 355 12.20 10.48 -22.56
CA PRO A 355 11.25 11.60 -22.65
C PRO A 355 10.13 11.60 -21.59
N GLU A 356 10.32 11.00 -20.41
CA GLU A 356 9.33 11.00 -19.32
C GLU A 356 9.16 12.38 -18.66
N LEU A 357 10.26 13.12 -18.48
CA LEU A 357 10.23 14.45 -17.87
C LEU A 357 10.00 15.56 -18.90
N ASP A 358 9.16 16.51 -18.52
CA ASP A 358 8.95 17.75 -19.28
C ASP A 358 10.01 18.81 -18.92
N ASP A 359 10.48 18.78 -17.67
CA ASP A 359 11.50 19.70 -17.16
C ASP A 359 12.15 19.14 -15.88
N ALA A 360 13.44 19.40 -15.70
CA ALA A 360 14.18 19.13 -14.47
C ALA A 360 15.07 20.32 -14.12
N LYS A 361 15.16 20.66 -12.84
CA LYS A 361 15.90 21.83 -12.35
C LYS A 361 16.57 21.58 -11.01
N TRP A 362 17.70 22.25 -10.83
CA TRP A 362 18.34 22.40 -9.53
C TRP A 362 17.67 23.55 -8.76
N PHE A 363 17.14 23.26 -7.58
CA PHE A 363 16.55 24.23 -6.66
C PHE A 363 17.43 24.38 -5.42
N SER A 364 17.66 25.61 -4.97
CA SER A 364 18.34 25.86 -3.70
C SER A 364 17.52 25.36 -2.52
N PHE A 365 18.18 25.00 -1.41
CA PHE A 365 17.45 24.60 -0.21
C PHE A 365 16.54 25.70 0.35
N ASP A 366 16.85 26.99 0.13
CA ASP A 366 15.97 28.08 0.56
C ASP A 366 14.66 28.14 -0.26
N GLU A 367 14.73 27.92 -1.58
CA GLU A 367 13.53 27.79 -2.42
C GLU A 367 12.68 26.59 -1.98
N VAL A 368 13.32 25.46 -1.66
CA VAL A 368 12.63 24.27 -1.17
C VAL A 368 12.00 24.52 0.20
N ARG A 369 12.69 25.15 1.14
CA ARG A 369 12.13 25.50 2.47
C ARG A 369 10.91 26.41 2.36
N GLU A 370 10.95 27.42 1.49
CA GLU A 370 9.80 28.29 1.27
C GLU A 370 8.63 27.51 0.64
N ALA A 371 8.91 26.66 -0.37
CA ALA A 371 7.88 25.84 -0.99
C ALA A 371 7.28 24.79 -0.03
N LEU A 372 8.07 24.22 0.88
CA LEU A 372 7.57 23.34 1.94
C LEU A 372 6.64 24.06 2.92
N ARG A 373 6.80 25.38 3.09
CA ARG A 373 5.99 26.21 3.99
C ARG A 373 4.66 26.65 3.37
N VAL A 374 4.65 27.02 2.08
CA VAL A 374 3.47 27.64 1.43
C VAL A 374 3.03 27.00 0.12
N GLY A 375 3.88 26.17 -0.50
CA GLY A 375 3.71 25.63 -1.84
C GLY A 375 3.34 24.14 -1.90
N THR A 376 2.98 23.49 -0.79
CA THR A 376 2.62 22.07 -0.78
C THR A 376 1.15 21.85 -1.12
N SER A 377 0.84 20.92 -2.03
CA SER A 377 -0.52 20.53 -2.37
C SER A 377 -0.59 19.11 -2.94
N GLY A 378 -1.75 18.45 -2.84
CA GLY A 378 -2.04 17.27 -3.65
C GLY A 378 -1.96 17.58 -5.15
N LEU A 379 -1.77 16.53 -5.96
CA LEU A 379 -1.75 16.67 -7.41
C LEU A 379 -3.17 17.02 -7.91
N GLY A 380 -3.34 18.21 -8.48
CA GLY A 380 -4.64 18.72 -8.94
C GLY A 380 -5.39 19.57 -7.91
N GLU A 381 -4.84 19.75 -6.71
CA GLU A 381 -5.34 20.70 -5.73
C GLU A 381 -4.75 22.10 -5.95
N ASP A 382 -5.41 23.13 -5.42
CA ASP A 382 -4.88 24.49 -5.38
C ASP A 382 -3.68 24.61 -4.45
N ALA A 383 -2.81 25.58 -4.72
CA ALA A 383 -1.68 25.87 -3.85
C ALA A 383 -2.11 26.39 -2.47
N GLY A 384 -1.23 26.25 -1.49
CA GLY A 384 -1.48 26.69 -0.12
C GLY A 384 -1.66 28.22 0.02
N PRO A 385 -2.29 28.68 1.13
CA PRO A 385 -2.38 30.10 1.44
C PRO A 385 -0.98 30.69 1.60
N GLY A 386 -0.70 31.77 0.87
CA GLY A 386 0.62 32.42 0.84
C GLY A 386 1.51 32.00 -0.33
N TYR A 387 1.10 31.02 -1.12
CA TYR A 387 1.74 30.75 -2.41
C TYR A 387 1.65 31.98 -3.33
N LYS A 388 2.73 32.26 -4.04
CA LYS A 388 2.79 33.29 -5.08
C LYS A 388 2.96 32.59 -6.42
N GLU A 389 2.12 32.97 -7.38
CA GLU A 389 2.16 32.43 -8.75
C GLU A 389 3.58 32.48 -9.33
N GLY A 390 4.02 31.39 -9.96
CA GLY A 390 5.39 31.21 -10.45
C GLY A 390 6.38 30.62 -9.42
N GLY A 391 5.98 30.51 -8.15
CA GLY A 391 6.79 29.86 -7.12
C GLY A 391 6.81 28.33 -7.27
N LEU A 392 7.81 27.68 -6.68
CA LEU A 392 7.91 26.22 -6.61
C LEU A 392 6.74 25.62 -5.81
N ARG A 393 6.09 24.59 -6.37
CA ARG A 393 5.07 23.79 -5.71
C ARG A 393 5.56 22.37 -5.51
N LEU A 394 5.21 21.77 -4.37
CA LEU A 394 5.71 20.48 -3.93
C LEU A 394 4.57 19.52 -3.54
N PRO A 395 4.83 18.20 -3.51
CA PRO A 395 3.93 17.21 -2.93
C PRO A 395 3.53 17.51 -1.48
N PRO A 396 2.38 17.00 -1.02
CA PRO A 396 1.92 17.19 0.36
C PRO A 396 2.83 16.48 1.36
N SER A 397 2.70 16.83 2.65
CA SER A 397 3.47 16.23 3.75
C SER A 397 3.32 14.71 3.86
N THR A 398 2.19 14.15 3.42
CA THR A 398 1.94 12.69 3.40
C THR A 398 2.77 11.94 2.35
N ALA A 399 3.36 12.63 1.36
CA ALA A 399 4.17 12.00 0.33
C ALA A 399 5.63 11.85 0.78
N ILE A 400 6.23 10.68 0.55
CA ILE A 400 7.66 10.43 0.86
C ILE A 400 8.60 11.41 0.14
N ALA A 401 8.25 11.88 -1.05
CA ALA A 401 8.98 12.94 -1.75
C ALA A 401 9.16 14.18 -0.87
N ASN A 402 8.08 14.63 -0.21
CA ASN A 402 8.11 15.75 0.72
C ASN A 402 9.02 15.47 1.92
N GLN A 403 8.96 14.24 2.47
CA GLN A 403 9.82 13.81 3.57
C GLN A 403 11.31 13.85 3.19
N LEU A 404 11.66 13.41 1.98
CA LEU A 404 13.04 13.47 1.47
C LEU A 404 13.51 14.92 1.30
N MET A 405 12.66 15.79 0.73
CA MET A 405 12.96 17.22 0.57
C MET A 405 13.17 17.92 1.92
N MET A 406 12.30 17.65 2.90
CA MET A 406 12.47 18.15 4.26
C MET A 406 13.77 17.65 4.89
N ALA A 407 14.11 16.37 4.71
CA ALA A 407 15.32 15.80 5.26
C ALA A 407 16.57 16.52 4.73
N VAL A 408 16.73 16.64 3.41
CA VAL A 408 17.92 17.29 2.84
C VAL A 408 17.95 18.79 3.12
N ALA A 409 16.82 19.49 3.01
CA ALA A 409 16.76 20.93 3.23
C ALA A 409 16.97 21.30 4.70
N ASN A 410 16.67 20.42 5.66
CA ASN A 410 16.88 20.67 7.09
C ASN A 410 18.14 19.98 7.66
N GLY A 411 19.14 19.72 6.81
CA GLY A 411 20.48 19.37 7.28
C GLY A 411 20.78 17.87 7.37
N PHE A 412 19.97 16.97 6.79
CA PHE A 412 20.41 15.58 6.62
C PHE A 412 21.70 15.48 5.78
N ALA A 413 21.94 16.46 4.90
CA ALA A 413 23.13 16.53 4.04
C ALA A 413 24.30 17.35 4.63
N SER A 414 24.18 17.99 5.80
CA SER A 414 25.24 18.89 6.31
C SER A 414 26.47 18.16 6.84
N GLY A 415 26.45 16.82 6.93
CA GLY A 415 27.57 16.02 7.46
C GLY A 415 27.80 16.19 8.96
N GLU A 416 27.06 17.07 9.62
CA GLU A 416 27.09 17.27 11.06
C GLU A 416 26.30 16.15 11.74
N SER A 417 26.90 15.52 12.75
CA SER A 417 26.20 14.57 13.61
C SER A 417 25.01 15.28 14.26
N LYS A 418 23.79 14.74 14.12
CA LYS A 418 22.65 15.13 14.95
C LYS A 418 22.94 14.71 16.39
N MET A 419 23.66 15.54 17.15
CA MET A 419 23.86 15.37 18.59
C MET A 419 22.64 15.83 19.36
#